data_AF-A0A935ZE00-F1
#
_entry.id   AF-A0A935ZE00-F1
#
_cell.length_a   1.000
_cell.length_b   1.000
_cell.length_c   1.000
_cell.angle_alpha   90.00
_cell.angle_beta   90.00
_cell.angle_gamma   90.00
#
_symmetry.space_group_name_H-M   'P 1'
#
loop_
_entity.id
_entity.type
_entity.pdbx_description
1 polymer ?
#
loop_
_entity_poly.entity_id
_entity_poly.type
_entity_poly.pdbx_seq_one_letter_code
_entity_poly.pdbx_strand_id
1 'polypeptide(L)'
;MSEYLSASERRRLSLLKEQKYPTDGPKKSYVDARERIRAFAIQRQPLSIAGMRDHEAEIIQCLVDNEWAPPAPQSSRPPTRDRELLVEGVEIKAYPDLLCSDPQSGRDGAIKFYFGKSAPLDPSVAQHMATVLYYFEREIMTNQRVHPSLCAVYDVRQDVEYIASKSTKRLMGNIEAACTFIKAVWPGL
;
A
#
# COMPACT_ATOMS: atom_id res chain seq x y z
N MET A 1 -11.99 30.83 -7.08
CA MET A 1 -12.07 30.76 -8.56
C MET A 1 -10.82 31.28 -9.27
N SER A 2 -10.08 32.27 -8.73
CA SER A 2 -8.85 32.81 -9.36
C SER A 2 -7.69 31.80 -9.50
N GLU A 3 -7.44 30.94 -8.49
CA GLU A 3 -6.36 29.93 -8.54
C GLU A 3 -6.57 28.87 -9.64
N TYR A 4 -7.82 28.48 -9.92
CA TYR A 4 -8.11 27.48 -10.94
C TYR A 4 -7.68 27.95 -12.34
N LEU A 5 -7.90 29.23 -12.65
CA LEU A 5 -7.59 29.81 -13.96
C LEU A 5 -6.08 29.91 -14.21
N SER A 6 -5.26 30.07 -13.17
CA SER A 6 -3.79 30.16 -13.27
C SER A 6 -3.04 28.85 -12.99
N ALA A 7 -3.72 27.83 -12.46
CA ALA A 7 -3.13 26.55 -12.10
C ALA A 7 -2.73 25.68 -13.31
N SER A 8 -1.70 24.84 -13.12
CA SER A 8 -1.36 23.76 -14.07
C SER A 8 -2.51 22.76 -14.20
N GLU A 9 -2.59 22.03 -15.30
CA GLU A 9 -3.65 21.05 -15.57
C GLU A 9 -3.81 20.02 -14.44
N ARG A 10 -2.70 19.48 -13.94
CA ARG A 10 -2.68 18.56 -12.79
C ARG A 10 -3.24 19.22 -11.52
N ARG A 11 -2.95 20.50 -11.28
CA ARG A 11 -3.48 21.24 -10.12
C ARG A 11 -4.96 21.57 -10.28
N ARG A 12 -5.42 21.91 -11.49
CA ARG A 12 -6.86 22.09 -11.80
C ARG A 12 -7.67 20.83 -11.50
N LEU A 13 -7.19 19.66 -11.91
CA LEU A 13 -7.82 18.37 -11.59
C LEU A 13 -7.82 18.08 -10.09
N SER A 14 -6.74 18.41 -9.37
CA SER A 14 -6.69 18.30 -7.91
C SER A 14 -7.72 19.22 -7.23
N LEU A 15 -7.84 20.47 -7.69
CA LEU A 15 -8.79 21.46 -7.16
C LEU A 15 -10.24 21.02 -7.38
N LEU A 16 -10.58 20.51 -8.57
CA LEU A 16 -11.92 19.96 -8.84
C LEU A 16 -12.22 18.75 -7.94
N LYS A 17 -11.22 17.90 -7.71
CA LYS A 17 -11.35 16.75 -6.82
C LYS A 17 -11.49 17.16 -5.35
N GLU A 18 -10.75 18.18 -4.91
CA GLU A 18 -10.84 18.77 -3.55
C GLU A 18 -12.21 19.42 -3.32
N GLN A 19 -12.79 20.08 -4.34
CA GLN A 19 -14.14 20.64 -4.26
C GLN A 19 -15.23 19.56 -4.25
N LYS A 20 -15.07 18.51 -5.07
CA LYS A 20 -16.03 17.40 -5.15
C LYS A 20 -15.95 16.45 -3.94
N TYR A 21 -14.77 16.32 -3.34
CA TYR A 21 -14.47 15.43 -2.22
C TYR A 21 -13.59 16.17 -1.19
N PRO A 22 -14.18 17.09 -0.40
CA PRO A 22 -13.45 17.85 0.60
C PRO A 22 -12.80 16.90 1.60
N THR A 23 -11.50 17.09 1.83
CA THR A 23 -10.74 16.35 2.85
C THR A 23 -10.31 17.28 3.97
N ASP A 24 -10.35 16.79 5.21
CA ASP A 24 -9.85 17.53 6.38
C ASP A 24 -8.32 17.69 6.30
N GLY A 25 -7.89 18.78 5.67
CA GLY A 25 -6.50 19.24 5.62
C GLY A 25 -5.63 18.65 4.49
N PRO A 26 -4.37 19.11 4.39
CA PRO A 26 -3.45 18.73 3.33
C PRO A 26 -3.13 17.22 3.36
N LYS A 27 -2.94 16.66 2.15
CA LYS A 27 -2.50 15.27 1.99
C LYS A 27 -1.04 15.15 2.42
N LYS A 28 -0.80 14.52 3.58
CA LYS A 28 0.53 14.12 4.01
C LYS A 28 1.07 13.04 3.06
N SER A 29 2.22 13.31 2.45
CA SER A 29 2.97 12.32 1.67
C SER A 29 3.97 11.63 2.60
N TYR A 30 4.17 10.33 2.40
CA TYR A 30 5.12 9.51 3.15
C TYR A 30 6.08 8.82 2.17
N VAL A 31 6.69 9.61 1.29
CA VAL A 31 7.61 9.10 0.28
C VAL A 31 8.98 8.87 0.89
N ASP A 32 9.48 9.81 1.68
CA ASP A 32 10.81 9.73 2.28
C ASP A 32 10.83 8.65 3.37
N ALA A 33 9.72 8.51 4.12
CA ALA A 33 9.54 7.39 5.04
C ALA A 33 9.63 6.04 4.29
N ARG A 34 8.92 5.86 3.17
CA ARG A 34 8.98 4.61 2.38
C ARG A 34 10.37 4.31 1.87
N GLU A 35 11.08 5.31 1.34
CA GLU A 35 12.42 5.09 0.79
C GLU A 35 13.41 4.70 1.90
N ARG A 36 13.30 5.28 3.11
CA ARG A 36 14.14 4.87 4.25
C ARG A 36 13.84 3.47 4.73
N ILE A 37 12.57 3.09 4.80
CA ILE A 37 12.17 1.72 5.15
C ILE A 37 12.73 0.73 4.13
N ARG A 38 12.65 1.05 2.84
CA ARG A 38 13.26 0.23 1.77
C ARG A 38 14.77 0.15 1.91
N ALA A 39 15.46 1.27 2.17
CA ALA A 39 16.91 1.28 2.35
C ALA A 39 17.34 0.42 3.56
N PHE A 40 16.60 0.47 4.66
CA PHE A 40 16.81 -0.41 5.80
C PHE A 40 16.59 -1.89 5.43
N ALA A 41 15.45 -2.22 4.81
CA ALA A 41 15.13 -3.60 4.48
C ALA A 41 16.07 -4.23 3.43
N ILE A 42 16.44 -3.46 2.41
CA ILE A 42 17.22 -3.94 1.25
C ILE A 42 18.73 -3.80 1.49
N GLN A 43 19.17 -2.66 2.00
CA GLN A 43 20.59 -2.29 2.08
C GLN A 43 21.12 -2.33 3.53
N ARG A 44 20.28 -2.67 4.51
CA ARG A 44 20.63 -2.71 5.94
C ARG A 44 21.15 -1.37 6.48
N GLN A 45 20.73 -0.27 5.87
CA GLN A 45 21.02 1.07 6.38
C GLN A 45 20.19 1.32 7.65
N PRO A 46 20.77 1.82 8.75
CA PRO A 46 20.01 2.12 9.95
C PRO A 46 18.86 3.09 9.69
N LEU A 47 17.70 2.83 10.32
CA LEU A 47 16.59 3.77 10.32
C LEU A 47 17.03 5.06 11.03
N SER A 48 16.82 6.20 10.37
CA SER A 48 17.20 7.52 10.89
C SER A 48 16.13 8.55 10.52
N ILE A 49 15.85 9.46 11.44
CA ILE A 49 14.90 10.58 11.25
C ILE A 49 15.57 11.85 10.70
N ALA A 50 16.90 11.85 10.52
CA ALA A 50 17.64 13.06 10.16
C ALA A 50 17.19 13.64 8.81
N GLY A 51 16.82 14.92 8.80
CA GLY A 51 16.38 15.64 7.59
C GLY A 51 14.98 15.28 7.11
N MET A 52 14.17 14.61 7.93
CA MET A 52 12.77 14.28 7.60
C MET A 52 11.80 15.35 8.09
N ARG A 53 10.63 15.42 7.45
CA ARG A 53 9.47 16.16 7.97
C ARG A 53 8.91 15.44 9.19
N ASP A 54 8.38 16.18 10.16
CA ASP A 54 7.88 15.66 11.44
C ASP A 54 6.97 14.43 11.27
N HIS A 55 5.97 14.51 10.39
CA HIS A 55 5.02 13.41 10.20
C HIS A 55 5.63 12.15 9.58
N GLU A 56 6.76 12.24 8.89
CA GLU A 56 7.51 11.09 8.39
C GLU A 56 8.55 10.60 9.40
N ALA A 57 9.15 11.52 10.16
CA ALA A 57 10.02 11.18 11.29
C ALA A 57 9.27 10.35 12.33
N GLU A 58 8.02 10.70 12.64
CA GLU A 58 7.12 9.90 13.50
C GLU A 58 7.01 8.45 13.02
N ILE A 59 6.84 8.22 11.72
CA ILE A 59 6.72 6.87 11.14
C ILE A 59 8.00 6.07 11.34
N ILE A 60 9.15 6.69 11.08
CA ILE A 60 10.44 6.04 11.26
C ILE A 60 10.71 5.78 12.74
N GLN A 61 10.33 6.70 13.63
CA GLN A 61 10.46 6.51 15.07
C GLN A 61 9.62 5.32 15.55
N CYS A 62 8.36 5.18 15.09
CA CYS A 62 7.55 3.99 15.41
C CYS A 62 8.25 2.68 15.02
N LEU A 63 8.88 2.62 13.85
CA LEU A 63 9.61 1.43 13.41
C LEU A 63 10.84 1.14 14.26
N VAL A 64 11.55 2.18 14.71
CA VAL A 64 12.70 2.04 15.61
C VAL A 64 12.26 1.56 16.98
N ASP A 65 11.23 2.20 17.55
CA ASP A 65 10.71 1.88 18.89
C ASP A 65 10.16 0.45 18.97
N ASN A 66 9.56 -0.03 17.89
CA ASN A 66 9.01 -1.38 17.79
C ASN A 66 10.02 -2.41 17.24
N GLU A 67 11.28 -2.01 17.04
CA GLU A 67 12.35 -2.88 16.50
C GLU A 67 11.93 -3.61 15.20
N TRP A 68 11.19 -2.92 14.34
CA TRP A 68 10.58 -3.55 13.17
C TRP A 68 11.64 -4.20 12.27
N ALA A 69 11.36 -5.44 11.87
CA ALA A 69 12.17 -6.21 10.94
C ALA A 69 11.35 -6.67 9.73
N PRO A 70 11.97 -6.79 8.54
CA PRO A 70 11.31 -7.41 7.41
C PRO A 70 10.92 -8.88 7.72
N PRO A 71 9.75 -9.35 7.26
CA PRO A 71 9.21 -10.68 7.51
C PRO A 71 9.98 -11.80 6.79
N ALA A 72 10.94 -11.46 5.93
CA ALA A 72 11.81 -12.42 5.24
C ALA A 72 13.25 -11.90 5.18
N PRO A 73 14.25 -12.80 5.09
CA PRO A 73 15.67 -12.43 5.14
C PRO A 73 16.14 -11.63 3.93
N GLN A 74 15.45 -11.73 2.79
CA GLN A 74 15.75 -10.95 1.59
C GLN A 74 14.59 -10.04 1.24
N SER A 75 14.93 -8.81 0.84
CA SER A 75 13.96 -7.83 0.38
C SER A 75 14.43 -7.14 -0.88
N SER A 76 13.48 -6.75 -1.73
CA SER A 76 13.78 -6.04 -2.96
C SER A 76 12.72 -4.98 -3.26
N ARG A 77 13.07 -4.06 -4.15
CA ARG A 77 12.16 -3.04 -4.65
C ARG A 77 11.17 -3.71 -5.61
N PRO A 78 9.85 -3.49 -5.46
CA PRO A 78 8.88 -3.88 -6.48
C PRO A 78 9.24 -3.29 -7.85
N PRO A 79 9.00 -4.00 -8.95
CA PRO A 79 9.20 -3.45 -10.29
C PRO A 79 8.36 -2.18 -10.49
N THR A 80 8.70 -1.39 -11.51
CA THR A 80 7.91 -0.22 -11.91
C THR A 80 6.44 -0.59 -12.10
N ARG A 81 5.53 0.35 -11.82
CA ARG A 81 4.07 0.15 -11.86
C ARG A 81 3.56 0.02 -13.30
N ASP A 82 3.88 -1.09 -13.96
CA ASP A 82 3.56 -1.37 -15.36
C ASP A 82 2.35 -2.30 -15.53
N ARG A 83 1.90 -2.95 -14.43
CA ARG A 83 0.74 -3.84 -14.40
C ARG A 83 -0.33 -3.31 -13.46
N GLU A 84 -1.54 -3.16 -13.98
CA GLU A 84 -2.70 -2.72 -13.21
C GLU A 84 -3.61 -3.90 -12.87
N LEU A 85 -4.22 -3.88 -11.69
CA LEU A 85 -5.33 -4.75 -11.35
C LEU A 85 -6.63 -4.06 -11.77
N LEU A 86 -7.25 -4.53 -12.84
CA LEU A 86 -8.54 -4.06 -13.32
C LEU A 86 -9.62 -5.09 -12.97
N VAL A 87 -10.66 -4.66 -12.27
CA VAL A 87 -11.81 -5.49 -11.93
C VAL A 87 -13.06 -4.76 -12.39
N GLU A 88 -13.81 -5.33 -13.32
CA GLU A 88 -14.98 -4.68 -13.94
C GLU A 88 -14.70 -3.27 -14.53
N GLY A 89 -13.46 -3.02 -14.97
CA GLY A 89 -13.01 -1.72 -15.47
C GLY A 89 -12.59 -0.73 -14.37
N VAL A 90 -12.68 -1.11 -13.09
CA VAL A 90 -12.20 -0.32 -11.96
C VAL A 90 -10.74 -0.66 -11.67
N GLU A 91 -9.86 0.34 -11.68
CA GLU A 91 -8.45 0.19 -11.28
C GLU A 91 -8.32 0.06 -9.76
N ILE A 92 -7.72 -1.05 -9.30
CA ILE A 92 -7.41 -1.33 -7.91
C ILE A 92 -5.89 -1.21 -7.70
N LYS A 93 -5.49 -0.31 -6.78
CA LYS A 93 -4.07 -0.04 -6.48
C LYS A 93 -3.50 -1.00 -5.45
N ALA A 94 -3.15 -2.20 -5.92
CA ALA A 94 -2.61 -3.28 -5.10
C ALA A 94 -1.08 -3.21 -4.88
N TYR A 95 -0.37 -2.25 -5.48
CA TYR A 95 1.10 -2.23 -5.50
C TYR A 95 1.76 -2.31 -4.11
N PRO A 96 2.75 -3.20 -3.92
CA PRO A 96 3.52 -3.27 -2.68
C PRO A 96 4.47 -2.10 -2.50
N ASP A 97 4.90 -1.92 -1.25
CA ASP A 97 6.01 -1.08 -0.89
C ASP A 97 7.34 -1.86 -0.86
N LEU A 98 7.31 -3.17 -0.59
CA LEU A 98 8.49 -4.02 -0.51
C LEU A 98 8.15 -5.43 -1.00
N LEU A 99 9.04 -6.07 -1.75
CA LEU A 99 9.00 -7.50 -2.01
C LEU A 99 9.91 -8.23 -1.04
N CYS A 100 9.51 -9.42 -0.63
CA CYS A 100 10.22 -10.25 0.35
C CYS A 100 10.45 -11.64 -0.23
N SER A 101 11.59 -12.26 0.05
CA SER A 101 11.89 -13.63 -0.32
C SER A 101 12.57 -14.36 0.83
N ASP A 102 12.11 -15.58 1.07
CA ASP A 102 12.73 -16.52 2.00
C ASP A 102 13.39 -17.66 1.20
N PRO A 103 14.73 -17.65 1.07
CA PRO A 103 15.47 -18.69 0.36
C PRO A 103 15.35 -20.08 0.99
N GLN A 104 15.08 -20.17 2.30
CA GLN A 104 14.98 -21.46 2.99
C GLN A 104 13.69 -22.18 2.61
N SER A 105 12.56 -21.49 2.66
CA SER A 105 11.28 -22.07 2.25
C SER A 105 11.01 -21.98 0.74
N GLY A 106 11.81 -21.19 0.01
CA GLY A 106 11.60 -20.89 -1.40
C GLY A 106 10.38 -20.00 -1.66
N ARG A 107 9.80 -19.38 -0.62
CA ARG A 107 8.56 -18.58 -0.73
C ARG A 107 8.87 -17.11 -0.91
N ASP A 108 8.02 -16.46 -1.68
CA ASP A 108 8.04 -15.02 -1.87
C ASP A 108 6.83 -14.37 -1.17
N GLY A 109 6.94 -13.06 -1.00
CA GLY A 109 5.96 -12.24 -0.29
C GLY A 109 6.04 -10.78 -0.70
N ALA A 110 5.11 -10.00 -0.16
CA ALA A 110 4.99 -8.59 -0.47
C ALA A 110 4.38 -7.83 0.71
N ILE A 111 4.89 -6.64 1.00
CA ILE A 111 4.42 -5.80 2.10
C ILE A 111 3.90 -4.49 1.57
N LYS A 112 2.81 -4.03 2.17
CA LYS A 112 2.33 -2.66 2.04
C LYS A 112 2.32 -1.97 3.40
N PHE A 113 2.90 -0.77 3.47
CA PHE A 113 2.91 0.02 4.69
C PHE A 113 1.66 0.89 4.76
N TYR A 114 0.96 0.78 5.89
CA TYR A 114 -0.14 1.65 6.24
C TYR A 114 0.33 2.72 7.24
N PHE A 115 0.07 3.99 6.89
CA PHE A 115 0.47 5.16 7.68
C PHE A 115 -0.78 5.95 8.11
N GLY A 116 -1.70 5.28 8.81
CA GLY A 116 -2.98 5.85 9.25
C GLY A 116 -2.82 7.14 10.06
N LYS A 117 -3.70 8.12 9.89
CA LYS A 117 -3.56 9.44 10.54
C LYS A 117 -4.00 9.45 12.01
N SER A 118 -5.00 8.65 12.40
CA SER A 118 -5.66 8.81 13.72
C SER A 118 -6.50 7.62 14.19
N ALA A 119 -7.12 6.85 13.29
CA ALA A 119 -7.81 5.61 13.65
C ALA A 119 -6.94 4.39 13.28
N PRO A 120 -6.91 3.34 14.12
CA PRO A 120 -6.35 2.05 13.74
C PRO A 120 -6.97 1.53 12.45
N LEU A 121 -6.18 0.84 11.63
CA LEU A 121 -6.74 0.16 10.47
C LEU A 121 -7.69 -0.95 10.93
N ASP A 122 -8.91 -0.98 10.37
CA ASP A 122 -9.84 -2.07 10.64
C ASP A 122 -9.21 -3.42 10.24
N PRO A 123 -9.16 -4.42 11.14
CA PRO A 123 -8.47 -5.69 10.87
C PRO A 123 -9.01 -6.43 9.65
N SER A 124 -10.32 -6.38 9.40
CA SER A 124 -10.93 -7.03 8.24
C SER A 124 -10.52 -6.32 6.96
N VAL A 125 -10.53 -4.98 6.94
CA VAL A 125 -10.03 -4.18 5.81
C VAL A 125 -8.54 -4.44 5.58
N ALA A 126 -7.72 -4.49 6.63
CA ALA A 126 -6.29 -4.75 6.54
C ALA A 126 -5.99 -6.11 5.92
N GLN A 127 -6.66 -7.17 6.41
CA GLN A 127 -6.54 -8.51 5.86
C GLN A 127 -7.04 -8.56 4.40
N HIS A 128 -8.09 -7.81 4.06
CA HIS A 128 -8.55 -7.72 2.68
C HIS A 128 -7.49 -7.11 1.77
N MET A 129 -6.88 -6.00 2.19
CA MET A 129 -5.78 -5.36 1.46
C MET A 129 -4.59 -6.31 1.28
N ALA A 130 -4.20 -7.05 2.32
CA ALA A 130 -3.13 -8.06 2.23
C ALA A 130 -3.48 -9.19 1.27
N THR A 131 -4.75 -9.62 1.24
CA THR A 131 -5.24 -10.66 0.34
C THR A 131 -5.27 -10.19 -1.12
N VAL A 132 -5.63 -8.93 -1.37
CA VAL A 132 -5.53 -8.31 -2.71
C VAL A 132 -4.07 -8.21 -3.14
N LEU A 133 -3.16 -7.85 -2.23
CA LEU A 133 -1.73 -7.82 -2.51
C LEU A 133 -1.20 -9.21 -2.90
N TYR A 134 -1.60 -10.26 -2.17
CA TYR A 134 -1.29 -11.65 -2.52
C TYR A 134 -1.83 -12.03 -3.91
N TYR A 135 -3.10 -11.70 -4.19
CA TYR A 135 -3.71 -11.97 -5.49
C TYR A 135 -2.96 -11.26 -6.63
N PHE A 136 -2.61 -9.99 -6.41
CA PHE A 136 -1.86 -9.20 -7.38
C PHE A 136 -0.53 -9.85 -7.72
N GLU A 137 0.27 -10.21 -6.72
CA GLU A 137 1.56 -10.88 -6.95
C GLU A 137 1.38 -12.23 -7.67
N ARG A 138 0.36 -13.02 -7.27
CA ARG A 138 0.18 -14.37 -7.80
C ARG A 138 -0.34 -14.39 -9.23
N GLU A 139 -1.38 -13.62 -9.49
CA GLU A 139 -2.16 -13.72 -10.73
C GLU A 139 -1.77 -12.62 -11.73
N ILE A 140 -1.44 -11.40 -11.26
CA ILE A 140 -1.11 -10.26 -12.14
C ILE A 140 0.39 -10.21 -12.42
N MET A 141 1.21 -10.37 -11.38
CA MET A 141 2.68 -10.45 -11.53
C MET A 141 3.18 -11.86 -11.82
N THR A 142 2.26 -12.83 -11.95
CA THR A 142 2.51 -14.25 -12.27
C THR A 142 3.55 -14.94 -11.38
N ASN A 143 3.71 -14.48 -10.13
CA ASN A 143 4.64 -15.05 -9.17
C ASN A 143 4.07 -16.33 -8.53
N GLN A 144 4.51 -17.49 -9.02
CA GLN A 144 4.08 -18.80 -8.50
C GLN A 144 4.67 -19.16 -7.11
N ARG A 145 5.70 -18.43 -6.66
CA ARG A 145 6.36 -18.65 -5.36
C ARG A 145 5.72 -17.84 -4.24
N VAL A 146 4.83 -16.89 -4.57
CA VAL A 146 4.22 -16.03 -3.56
C VAL A 146 3.32 -16.84 -2.63
N HIS A 147 3.48 -16.61 -1.33
CA HIS A 147 2.73 -17.33 -0.29
C HIS A 147 1.94 -16.35 0.57
N PRO A 148 0.67 -16.63 0.91
CA PRO A 148 -0.18 -15.67 1.64
C PRO A 148 0.37 -15.31 3.02
N SER A 149 1.11 -16.21 3.68
CA SER A 149 1.73 -15.91 4.99
C SER A 149 2.90 -14.93 4.91
N LEU A 150 3.38 -14.57 3.71
CA LEU A 150 4.42 -13.56 3.49
C LEU A 150 3.86 -12.32 2.77
N CYS A 151 2.54 -12.27 2.53
CA CYS A 151 1.86 -11.10 1.99
C CYS A 151 1.12 -10.38 3.10
N ALA A 152 1.51 -9.15 3.40
CA ALA A 152 1.01 -8.43 4.55
C ALA A 152 0.76 -6.94 4.31
N VAL A 153 -0.15 -6.40 5.11
CA VAL A 153 -0.23 -4.96 5.39
C VAL A 153 0.30 -4.72 6.78
N TYR A 154 1.27 -3.84 6.91
CA TYR A 154 1.84 -3.49 8.21
C TYR A 154 1.36 -2.09 8.62
N ASP A 155 0.59 -2.01 9.70
CA ASP A 155 0.17 -0.76 10.32
C ASP A 155 1.27 -0.25 11.24
N VAL A 156 2.04 0.72 10.73
CA VAL A 156 3.28 1.16 11.37
C VAL A 156 3.04 1.82 12.73
N ARG A 157 1.92 2.53 12.90
CA ARG A 157 1.63 3.22 14.15
C ARG A 157 1.06 2.29 15.22
N GLN A 158 0.46 1.18 14.82
CA GLN A 158 -0.13 0.20 15.74
C GLN A 158 0.79 -0.97 16.02
N ASP A 159 1.90 -1.11 15.30
CA ASP A 159 2.79 -2.28 15.37
C ASP A 159 2.07 -3.60 15.07
N VAL A 160 1.21 -3.60 14.05
CA VAL A 160 0.42 -4.79 13.70
C VAL A 160 0.64 -5.18 12.26
N GLU A 161 0.99 -6.45 12.06
CA GLU A 161 1.03 -7.10 10.76
C GLU A 161 -0.27 -7.86 10.48
N TYR A 162 -0.91 -7.53 9.37
CA TYR A 162 -2.12 -8.20 8.89
C TYR A 162 -1.77 -9.04 7.66
N ILE A 163 -1.79 -10.36 7.81
CA ILE A 163 -1.45 -11.31 6.75
C ILE A 163 -2.64 -11.62 5.83
N ALA A 164 -2.33 -11.98 4.58
CA ALA A 164 -3.33 -12.38 3.61
C ALA A 164 -4.10 -13.63 4.05
N SER A 165 -5.40 -13.64 3.75
CA SER A 165 -6.27 -14.78 4.01
C SER A 165 -6.06 -15.89 2.98
N LYS A 166 -6.24 -17.15 3.41
CA LYS A 166 -6.28 -18.32 2.51
C LYS A 166 -7.53 -18.36 1.63
N SER A 167 -8.57 -17.61 1.97
CA SER A 167 -9.86 -17.58 1.24
C SER A 167 -9.90 -16.55 0.11
N THR A 168 -8.81 -16.43 -0.66
CA THR A 168 -8.63 -15.42 -1.72
C THR A 168 -9.77 -15.39 -2.73
N LYS A 169 -10.28 -16.56 -3.17
CA LYS A 169 -11.38 -16.64 -4.15
C LYS A 169 -12.66 -15.95 -3.68
N ARG A 170 -13.07 -16.21 -2.43
CA ARG A 170 -14.27 -15.59 -1.85
C ARG A 170 -14.11 -14.07 -1.75
N LEU A 171 -12.93 -13.64 -1.33
CA LEU A 171 -12.63 -12.22 -1.21
C LEU A 171 -12.65 -11.51 -2.56
N MET A 172 -12.05 -12.09 -3.59
CA MET A 172 -12.07 -11.51 -4.92
C MET A 172 -13.48 -11.43 -5.49
N GLY A 173 -14.33 -12.43 -5.25
CA GLY A 173 -15.76 -12.36 -5.62
C GLY A 173 -16.51 -11.19 -4.96
N ASN A 174 -16.18 -10.86 -3.70
CA ASN A 174 -16.75 -9.67 -3.03
C ASN A 174 -16.24 -8.37 -3.66
N ILE A 175 -14.98 -8.32 -4.07
CA ILE A 175 -14.38 -7.16 -4.75
C ILE A 175 -15.01 -6.97 -6.13
N GLU A 176 -15.17 -8.05 -6.89
CA GLU A 176 -15.87 -8.04 -8.18
C GLU A 176 -17.28 -7.47 -8.04
N ALA A 177 -18.07 -7.96 -7.08
CA ALA A 177 -19.41 -7.45 -6.81
C ALA A 177 -19.41 -5.95 -6.46
N ALA A 178 -18.44 -5.49 -5.65
CA ALA A 178 -18.29 -4.08 -5.31
C ALA A 178 -17.91 -3.23 -6.53
N CYS A 179 -17.00 -3.71 -7.38
CA CYS A 179 -16.60 -3.02 -8.61
C CYS A 179 -17.76 -2.97 -9.63
N THR A 180 -18.57 -4.04 -9.74
CA THR A 180 -19.81 -4.02 -10.53
C THR A 180 -20.74 -2.89 -10.08
N PHE A 181 -20.93 -2.75 -8.75
CA PHE A 181 -21.75 -1.67 -8.20
C PHE A 181 -21.17 -0.29 -8.51
N ILE A 182 -19.86 -0.08 -8.32
CA ILE A 182 -19.18 1.19 -8.64
C ILE A 182 -19.41 1.57 -10.10
N LYS A 183 -19.21 0.62 -11.02
CA LYS A 183 -19.43 0.82 -12.46
C LYS A 183 -20.88 1.22 -12.78
N ALA A 184 -21.86 0.60 -12.12
CA ALA A 184 -23.27 0.89 -12.33
C ALA A 184 -23.68 2.28 -11.79
N VAL A 185 -23.12 2.71 -10.67
CA VAL A 185 -23.46 4.00 -10.02
C VAL A 185 -22.70 5.18 -10.61
N TRP A 186 -21.53 4.96 -11.22
CA TRP A 186 -20.74 5.99 -11.89
C TRP A 186 -20.58 5.69 -13.40
N PRO A 187 -21.63 5.87 -14.22
CA PRO A 187 -21.52 5.73 -15.66
C PRO A 187 -20.56 6.80 -16.21
N GLY A 188 -19.39 6.36 -16.67
CA GLY A 188 -18.33 7.22 -17.21
C GLY A 188 -16.98 7.18 -16.48
N LEU A 189 -16.79 6.24 -15.54
CA LEU A 189 -15.45 5.75 -15.18
C LEU A 189 -14.87 4.89 -16.30
#